data_AF-A0A382BUP8-F1
#
_entry.id   AF-A0A382BUP8-F1
#
_cell.length_a   1.000
_cell.length_b   1.000
_cell.length_c   1.000
_cell.angle_alpha   90.00
_cell.angle_beta   90.00
_cell.angle_gamma   90.00
#
_symmetry.space_group_name_H-M   'P 1'
#
loop_
_entity.id
_entity.type
_entity.pdbx_description
1 polymer ?
#
loop_
_entity_poly.entity_id
_entity_poly.type
_entity_poly.pdbx_seq_one_letter_code
_entity_poly.pdbx_strand_id
1 'polypeptide(L)'
;FDLVPGYRAVTIYAHMSHINSNITVGSMVRRGEVIGQSGNTGTKDSTLKKKTGAHLHWEMILQNKVGEYYLGQGLKGDSLYVLFQNIF
;
A
#
# COMPACT_ATOMS: atom_id res chain seq x y z
N PHE A 1 16.32 -8.02 -2.45
CA PHE A 1 15.20 -7.90 -3.41
C PHE A 1 15.38 -6.55 -4.07
N ASP A 2 15.67 -6.52 -5.36
CA ASP A 2 15.93 -5.30 -6.13
C ASP A 2 14.86 -5.18 -7.22
N LEU A 3 13.65 -4.77 -6.80
CA LEU A 3 12.48 -4.75 -7.69
C LEU A 3 12.69 -3.76 -8.85
N VAL A 4 13.30 -2.62 -8.53
CA VAL A 4 13.66 -1.58 -9.49
C VAL A 4 15.11 -1.18 -9.18
N PRO A 5 16.08 -1.54 -10.03
CA PRO A 5 17.50 -1.28 -9.79
C PRO A 5 17.79 0.16 -9.40
N GLY A 6 18.50 0.33 -8.28
CA GLY A 6 18.88 1.64 -7.76
C GLY A 6 17.80 2.38 -6.96
N TYR A 7 16.63 1.75 -6.75
CA TYR A 7 15.55 2.30 -5.93
C TYR A 7 15.23 1.38 -4.75
N ARG A 8 14.91 2.00 -3.61
CA ARG A 8 14.20 1.34 -2.53
C ARG A 8 12.72 1.34 -2.85
N ALA A 9 12.15 0.16 -3.06
CA ALA A 9 10.71 -0.02 -3.16
C ALA A 9 10.08 -0.13 -1.77
N VAL A 10 9.02 0.64 -1.54
CA VAL A 10 8.22 0.64 -0.31
C VAL A 10 6.77 0.43 -0.69
N THR A 11 6.08 -0.49 -0.03
CA THR A 11 4.62 -0.62 -0.14
C THR A 11 3.96 -0.21 1.17
N ILE A 12 2.83 0.50 1.06
CA ILE A 12 2.05 0.97 2.22
C ILE A 12 0.68 0.31 2.18
N TYR A 13 0.23 -0.19 3.32
CA TYR A 13 -1.10 -0.78 3.51
C TYR A 13 -1.80 0.01 4.62
N ALA A 14 -2.87 0.71 4.29
CA ALA A 14 -3.57 1.60 5.21
C ALA A 14 -5.05 1.23 5.36
N HIS A 15 -5.71 1.94 6.29
CA HIS A 15 -7.06 1.65 6.76
C HIS A 15 -7.24 0.25 7.37
N MET A 16 -6.17 -0.36 7.88
CA MET A 16 -6.21 -1.70 8.47
C MET A 16 -7.12 -1.74 9.71
N SER A 17 -7.94 -2.79 9.83
CA SER A 17 -8.71 -3.06 11.06
C SER A 17 -7.89 -3.86 12.07
N HIS A 18 -6.93 -4.63 11.58
CA HIS A 18 -6.04 -5.46 12.38
C HIS A 18 -4.69 -5.61 11.68
N ILE A 19 -3.61 -5.60 12.46
CA ILE A 19 -2.26 -5.98 12.04
C ILE A 19 -1.92 -7.26 12.80
N ASN A 20 -1.46 -8.28 12.09
CA ASN A 20 -1.06 -9.56 12.69
C ASN A 20 0.06 -9.31 13.71
N SER A 21 -0.10 -9.79 14.95
CA SER A 21 0.82 -9.49 16.05
C SER A 21 2.25 -10.01 15.86
N ASN A 22 2.46 -10.96 14.94
CA ASN A 22 3.79 -11.45 14.56
C ASN A 22 4.52 -10.51 13.59
N ILE A 23 3.80 -9.55 12.99
CA ILE A 23 4.35 -8.53 12.10
C ILE A 23 4.72 -7.31 12.94
N THR A 24 6.01 -7.18 13.21
CA THR A 24 6.60 -6.09 13.98
C THR A 24 7.62 -5.33 13.14
N VAL A 25 8.05 -4.16 13.60
CA VAL A 25 9.11 -3.40 12.94
C VAL A 25 10.37 -4.27 12.88
N GLY A 26 10.91 -4.45 11.67
CA GLY A 26 12.07 -5.30 11.41
C GLY A 26 11.72 -6.74 11.03
N SER A 27 10.46 -7.17 11.11
CA SER A 27 10.03 -8.48 10.61
C SER A 27 10.24 -8.59 9.09
N MET A 28 10.73 -9.76 8.65
CA MET A 28 10.78 -10.12 7.24
C MET A 28 9.43 -10.71 6.81
N VAL A 29 8.80 -10.11 5.82
CA VAL A 29 7.52 -10.57 5.24
C VAL A 29 7.77 -11.26 3.91
N ARG A 30 7.09 -12.38 3.65
CA ARG A 30 7.15 -13.10 2.36
C ARG A 30 5.93 -12.83 1.50
N ARG A 31 6.09 -12.94 0.17
CA ARG A 31 4.95 -12.88 -0.76
C ARG A 31 3.92 -13.94 -0.37
N GLY A 32 2.65 -13.53 -0.27
CA GLY A 32 1.53 -14.40 0.11
C GLY A 32 1.30 -14.51 1.63
N GLU A 33 2.17 -13.92 2.46
CA GLU A 33 1.99 -13.90 3.90
C GLU A 33 0.89 -12.91 4.31
N VAL A 34 0.01 -13.34 5.22
CA VAL A 34 -1.08 -12.51 5.74
C VAL A 34 -0.56 -11.57 6.84
N ILE A 35 -0.48 -10.28 6.51
CA ILE A 35 0.02 -9.25 7.43
C ILE A 35 -1.07 -8.56 8.27
N GLY A 36 -2.35 -8.76 7.94
CA GLY A 36 -3.45 -8.10 8.64
C GLY A 36 -4.79 -8.22 7.90
N GLN A 37 -5.76 -7.40 8.32
CA GLN A 37 -7.10 -7.33 7.76
C GLN A 37 -7.41 -5.88 7.36
N SER A 38 -8.05 -5.70 6.20
CA SER A 38 -8.54 -4.39 5.77
C SER A 38 -9.68 -3.90 6.69
N GLY A 39 -9.90 -2.59 6.69
CA GLY A 39 -10.88 -1.94 7.56
C GLY A 39 -11.16 -0.53 7.09
N ASN A 40 -11.55 0.34 8.01
CA ASN A 40 -11.81 1.75 7.74
C ASN A 40 -11.10 2.70 8.72
N THR A 41 -10.11 2.21 9.49
CA THR A 41 -9.39 3.00 10.50
C THR A 41 -8.79 4.27 9.87
N GLY A 42 -9.00 5.43 10.49
CA GLY A 42 -8.50 6.72 9.99
C GLY A 42 -9.37 7.37 8.92
N THR A 43 -10.49 6.75 8.52
CA THR A 43 -11.51 7.38 7.65
C THR A 43 -12.55 8.17 8.46
N LYS A 44 -13.29 9.06 7.80
CA LYS A 44 -14.45 9.76 8.39
C LYS A 44 -15.48 8.80 8.98
N ASP A 45 -15.75 7.68 8.34
CA ASP A 45 -16.74 6.71 8.83
C ASP A 45 -16.30 6.07 10.14
N SER A 46 -14.99 5.83 10.32
CA SER A 46 -14.45 5.32 11.59
C SER A 46 -14.62 6.29 12.75
N THR A 47 -14.52 7.61 12.52
CA THR A 47 -14.75 8.62 13.57
C THR A 47 -16.21 8.67 14.01
N LEU A 48 -17.13 8.29 13.12
CA LEU A 48 -18.55 8.14 13.38
C LEU A 48 -18.93 6.74 13.90
N LYS A 49 -17.93 5.89 14.23
CA LYS A 49 -18.12 4.49 14.67
C LYS A 49 -18.92 3.62 13.70
N LYS A 50 -18.93 3.98 12.41
CA LYS A 50 -19.56 3.19 11.36
C LYS A 50 -18.58 2.12 10.87
N LYS A 51 -19.12 1.00 10.38
CA LYS A 51 -18.36 -0.06 9.70
C LYS A 51 -18.30 0.12 8.18
N THR A 52 -19.02 1.10 7.64
CA THR A 52 -19.02 1.45 6.22
C THR A 52 -17.68 2.04 5.79
N GLY A 53 -17.44 2.08 4.48
CA GLY A 53 -16.20 2.64 3.93
C GLY A 53 -14.96 1.79 4.19
N ALA A 54 -15.11 0.51 4.55
CA ALA A 54 -13.98 -0.40 4.67
C ALA A 54 -13.40 -0.72 3.28
N HIS A 55 -12.11 -0.46 3.12
CA HIS A 55 -11.36 -0.74 1.89
C HIS A 55 -9.88 -0.84 2.22
N LEU A 56 -9.10 -1.44 1.32
CA LEU A 56 -7.64 -1.39 1.40
C LEU A 56 -7.15 -0.16 0.65
N HIS A 57 -6.44 0.73 1.34
CA HIS A 57 -5.60 1.74 0.68
C HIS A 57 -4.20 1.18 0.53
N TRP A 58 -3.72 1.08 -0.71
CA TRP A 58 -2.42 0.51 -1.03
C TRP A 58 -1.61 1.48 -1.88
N GLU A 59 -0.33 1.64 -1.54
CA GLU A 59 0.61 2.44 -2.33
C GLU A 59 1.88 1.66 -2.62
N MET A 60 2.55 2.05 -3.70
CA MET A 60 3.94 1.72 -3.96
C MET A 60 4.73 3.01 -4.20
N ILE A 61 5.81 3.14 -3.46
CA ILE A 61 6.73 4.27 -3.49
C ILE A 61 8.12 3.76 -3.88
N LEU A 62 8.77 4.47 -4.80
CA LEU A 62 10.16 4.27 -5.18
C LEU A 62 11.00 5.43 -4.68
N GLN A 63 11.97 5.14 -3.83
CA GLN A 63 12.86 6.13 -3.23
C GLN A 63 14.30 5.91 -3.69
N ASN A 64 15.01 6.98 -4.02
CA ASN A 64 16.46 6.96 -4.21
C ASN A 64 17.09 8.25 -3.64
N LYS A 65 18.38 8.48 -3.90
CA LYS A 65 19.08 9.68 -3.41
C LYS A 65 18.57 10.99 -4.01
N VAL A 66 17.86 10.93 -5.13
CA VAL A 66 17.40 12.10 -5.90
C VAL A 66 15.96 12.47 -5.55
N GLY A 67 15.15 11.51 -5.08
CA GLY A 67 13.79 11.80 -4.63
C GLY A 67 12.93 10.58 -4.38
N GLU A 68 11.64 10.87 -4.26
CA GLU A 68 10.56 9.92 -4.02
C GLU A 68 9.54 10.01 -5.17
N TYR A 69 9.09 8.85 -5.64
CA TYR A 69 8.12 8.72 -6.71
C TYR A 69 7.03 7.72 -6.30
N TYR A 70 5.77 8.04 -6.57
CA TYR A 70 4.66 7.10 -6.32
C TYR A 70 4.21 6.43 -7.63
N LEU A 71 3.70 5.20 -7.52
CA LEU A 71 3.19 4.45 -8.66
C LEU A 71 2.08 5.22 -9.38
N GLY A 72 2.25 5.45 -10.68
CA GLY A 72 1.30 6.22 -11.50
C GLY A 72 1.53 7.73 -11.52
N GLN A 73 2.56 8.24 -10.85
CA GLN A 73 2.92 9.66 -10.90
C GLN A 73 3.11 10.15 -12.34
N GLY A 74 2.44 11.26 -12.68
CA GLY A 74 2.50 11.86 -14.00
C GLY A 74 1.68 11.15 -15.09
N LEU A 75 1.01 10.02 -14.77
CA LEU A 75 0.14 9.34 -15.73
C LEU A 75 -1.27 9.95 -15.76
N LYS A 76 -1.89 9.94 -16.96
CA LYS A 76 -3.30 10.27 -17.16
C LYS A 76 -4.18 9.02 -16.92
N GLY A 77 -5.49 9.24 -16.76
CA GLY A 77 -6.46 8.20 -16.39
C GLY A 77 -6.36 6.91 -17.20
N ASP A 78 -6.35 6.99 -18.53
CA ASP A 78 -6.31 5.79 -19.40
C ASP A 78 -5.01 4.99 -19.21
N SER A 79 -3.86 5.66 -19.11
CA SER A 79 -2.57 5.01 -18.88
C SER A 79 -2.47 4.43 -17.47
N LEU A 80 -3.06 5.10 -16.49
CA LEU A 80 -3.12 4.62 -15.11
C LEU A 80 -3.99 3.36 -15.01
N TYR A 81 -5.11 3.32 -15.73
CA TYR A 81 -5.98 2.15 -15.79
C TYR A 81 -5.24 0.93 -16.37
N VAL A 82 -4.55 1.11 -17.51
CA VAL A 82 -3.73 0.05 -18.11
C VAL A 82 -2.61 -0.41 -17.17
N LEU A 83 -1.96 0.51 -16.44
CA LEU A 83 -0.94 0.16 -15.45
C LEU A 83 -1.52 -0.76 -14.36
N PHE A 84 -2.69 -0.43 -13.81
CA PHE A 84 -3.30 -1.23 -12.75
C PHE A 84 -3.73 -2.63 -13.22
N GLN A 85 -4.24 -2.76 -14.44
CA GLN A 85 -4.60 -4.06 -15.03
C GLN A 85 -3.39 -4.99 -15.25
N ASN A 86 -2.17 -4.45 -15.30
CA ASN A 86 -0.95 -5.25 -15.47
C ASN A 86 -0.30 -5.65 -14.14
N ILE A 87 -0.68 -4.99 -13.04
CA ILE A 87 -0.11 -5.22 -11.70
C ILE A 87 -0.99 -6.16 -10.88
N PHE A 88 -2.31 -6.11 -11.06
CA PHE A 88 -3.31 -6.87 -10.34
C PHE A 88 -4.05 -7.84 -11.27
#